data_AF-A0AAD6MGR4-F1
#
_entry.id   AF-A0AAD6MGR4-F1
#
_cell.length_a   1.000
_cell.length_b   1.000
_cell.length_c   1.000
_cell.angle_alpha   90.00
_cell.angle_beta   90.00
_cell.angle_gamma   90.00
#
_symmetry.space_group_name_H-M   'P 1'
#
loop_
_entity.id
_entity.type
_entity.pdbx_description
1 polymer ?
#
loop_
_entity_poly.entity_id
_entity_poly.type
_entity_poly.pdbx_seq_one_letter_code
_entity_poly.pdbx_strand_id
1 'polypeptide(L)'
;MSDSEMSDSETSGSEDFELSTPEDFESSTPEDACLECYCGRLAKLRVSNTNKNPSRLFYNCPMRIDSQCGYFEWADELGQAKHTKELNKIRLRCTQLQERLGDIQQQRDNDRIVWQRERSELMTKLYTVQAELDDIKNKIKMVNESDLMPPLDKLSSTVADDERDDAKVIYATN
;
A
#
# COMPACT_ATOMS: atom_id res chain seq x y z
N MET A 1 17.92 -48.07 -5.41
CA MET A 1 16.62 -48.64 -5.02
C MET A 1 15.98 -47.64 -4.09
N SER A 2 15.03 -46.80 -4.45
CA SER A 2 14.36 -46.54 -5.73
C SER A 2 13.81 -45.11 -5.60
N ASP A 3 13.93 -44.34 -6.66
CA ASP A 3 13.27 -43.05 -6.82
C ASP A 3 11.76 -43.21 -6.80
N SER A 4 11.04 -42.20 -6.32
CA SER A 4 9.65 -41.93 -6.72
C SER A 4 9.34 -40.46 -6.45
N GLU A 5 9.60 -39.68 -7.48
CA GLU A 5 9.02 -38.36 -7.71
C GLU A 5 7.49 -38.51 -7.82
N MET A 6 6.75 -37.62 -7.18
CA MET A 6 5.30 -37.48 -7.37
C MET A 6 5.07 -36.29 -8.29
N SER A 7 4.67 -36.58 -9.53
CA SER A 7 4.13 -35.63 -10.50
C SER A 7 2.62 -35.48 -10.35
N ASP A 8 2.14 -34.39 -10.93
CA ASP A 8 0.77 -34.08 -11.37
C ASP A 8 -0.23 -33.77 -10.25
N SER A 9 -0.88 -32.61 -10.26
CA SER A 9 -1.80 -32.29 -11.34
C SER A 9 -2.28 -30.84 -11.26
N GLU A 10 -2.29 -30.19 -12.41
CA GLU A 10 -3.00 -28.94 -12.63
C GLU A 10 -4.50 -29.17 -12.46
N THR A 11 -5.15 -28.37 -11.61
CA THR A 11 -6.61 -28.20 -11.66
C THR A 11 -6.87 -26.78 -12.15
N SER A 12 -7.17 -26.74 -13.45
CA SER A 12 -7.90 -25.68 -14.13
C SER A 12 -9.24 -25.46 -13.43
N GLY A 13 -9.32 -24.43 -12.60
CA GLY A 13 -10.57 -23.90 -12.05
C GLY A 13 -10.92 -22.62 -12.83
N SER A 14 -11.54 -22.79 -13.98
CA SER A 14 -12.21 -21.72 -14.71
C SER A 14 -13.42 -21.28 -13.90
N GLU A 15 -13.27 -20.21 -13.12
CA GLU A 15 -14.40 -19.50 -12.54
C GLU A 15 -15.06 -18.69 -13.66
N ASP A 16 -16.27 -19.12 -14.02
CA ASP A 16 -17.18 -18.48 -14.94
C ASP A 16 -17.55 -17.08 -14.42
N PHE A 17 -16.75 -16.07 -14.77
CA PHE A 17 -17.15 -14.69 -14.62
C PHE A 17 -18.08 -14.35 -15.78
N GLU A 18 -19.38 -14.53 -15.56
CA GLU A 18 -20.46 -14.10 -16.45
C GLU A 18 -20.27 -12.64 -16.85
N LEU A 19 -19.63 -12.45 -18.01
CA LEU A 19 -19.53 -11.19 -18.72
C LEU A 19 -20.94 -10.80 -19.16
N SER A 20 -21.62 -10.03 -18.32
CA SER A 20 -22.86 -9.38 -18.68
C SER A 20 -22.58 -8.40 -19.81
N THR A 21 -22.96 -8.77 -21.02
CA THR A 21 -23.22 -7.82 -22.10
C THR A 21 -24.52 -7.08 -21.80
N PRO A 22 -24.52 -5.77 -22.04
CA PRO A 22 -25.70 -5.15 -22.64
C PRO A 22 -25.24 -4.41 -23.89
N GLU A 23 -25.26 -5.13 -25.02
CA GLU A 23 -25.60 -4.46 -26.27
C GLU A 23 -27.10 -4.16 -26.22
N ASP A 24 -27.45 -2.98 -26.72
CA ASP A 24 -28.77 -2.35 -26.78
C ASP A 24 -29.25 -1.66 -25.50
N PHE A 25 -28.78 -0.42 -25.27
CA PHE A 25 -29.70 0.71 -25.45
C PHE A 25 -28.99 2.06 -25.50
N GLU A 26 -29.43 2.89 -26.44
CA GLU A 26 -29.18 4.32 -26.57
C GLU A 26 -27.74 4.72 -26.93
N SER A 27 -27.52 4.71 -28.24
CA SER A 27 -26.96 5.86 -28.93
C SER A 27 -27.43 7.14 -28.23
N SER A 28 -26.57 7.67 -27.37
CA SER A 28 -26.69 9.02 -26.88
C SER A 28 -26.38 9.89 -28.10
N THR A 29 -27.42 10.13 -28.90
CA THR A 29 -27.57 11.38 -29.63
C THR A 29 -27.11 12.48 -28.67
N PRO A 30 -26.23 13.39 -29.10
CA PRO A 30 -25.67 14.41 -28.21
C PRO A 30 -26.84 15.02 -27.47
N GLU A 31 -26.78 15.01 -26.14
CA GLU A 31 -27.79 15.56 -25.24
C GLU A 31 -28.19 16.94 -25.74
N ASP A 32 -29.17 16.93 -26.63
CA ASP A 32 -29.76 18.07 -27.28
C ASP A 32 -30.70 18.55 -26.19
N ALA A 33 -30.09 19.23 -25.21
CA ALA A 33 -30.80 19.88 -24.14
C ALA A 33 -31.94 20.61 -24.84
N CYS A 34 -33.14 20.08 -24.65
CA CYS A 34 -34.37 20.59 -25.19
C CYS A 34 -34.58 21.94 -24.49
N LEU A 35 -33.90 22.97 -24.99
CA LEU A 35 -33.90 24.31 -24.42
C LEU A 35 -35.31 24.82 -24.59
N GLU A 36 -36.07 24.91 -23.50
CA GLU A 36 -37.42 25.44 -23.55
C GLU A 36 -37.41 26.96 -23.48
N CYS A 37 -38.20 27.60 -24.34
CA CYS A 37 -38.53 29.01 -24.21
C CYS A 37 -39.31 29.26 -22.90
N TYR A 38 -39.47 30.52 -22.51
CA TYR A 38 -40.35 30.93 -21.41
C TYR A 38 -41.84 30.55 -21.61
N CYS A 39 -42.20 30.13 -22.82
CA CYS A 39 -43.50 29.61 -23.20
C CYS A 39 -43.64 28.07 -23.09
N GLY A 40 -42.62 27.36 -22.58
CA GLY A 40 -42.62 25.90 -22.42
C GLY A 40 -42.51 25.10 -23.73
N ARG A 41 -42.01 25.73 -24.81
CA ARG A 41 -41.81 25.10 -26.13
C ARG A 41 -40.33 25.03 -26.44
N LEU A 42 -39.92 24.02 -27.20
CA LEU A 42 -38.53 23.88 -27.66
C LEU A 42 -38.09 25.12 -28.45
N ALA A 43 -37.03 25.76 -27.98
CA ALA A 43 -36.37 26.87 -28.63
C ALA A 43 -35.70 26.38 -29.92
N LYS A 44 -35.75 27.23 -30.94
CA LYS A 44 -35.23 26.94 -32.27
C LYS A 44 -33.85 27.55 -32.43
N LEU A 45 -32.88 26.76 -32.89
CA LEU A 45 -31.55 27.24 -33.27
C LEU A 45 -31.62 28.06 -34.57
N ARG A 46 -30.99 29.23 -34.58
CA ARG A 46 -30.93 30.17 -35.72
C ARG A 46 -29.55 30.79 -35.84
N VAL A 47 -29.22 31.25 -37.04
CA VAL A 47 -27.99 31.99 -37.35
C VAL A 47 -28.27 33.49 -37.31
N SER A 48 -27.45 34.26 -36.60
CA SER A 48 -27.54 35.72 -36.58
C SER A 48 -26.98 36.29 -37.89
N ASN A 49 -27.78 37.12 -38.55
CA ASN A 49 -27.40 37.87 -39.75
C ASN A 49 -27.13 39.35 -39.45
N THR A 50 -26.91 39.70 -38.17
CA THR A 50 -26.64 41.09 -37.78
C THR A 50 -25.18 41.46 -38.04
N ASN A 51 -24.91 42.70 -38.46
CA ASN A 51 -23.54 43.19 -38.66
C ASN A 51 -22.66 43.09 -37.40
N LYS A 52 -23.27 43.14 -36.20
CA LYS A 52 -22.56 43.03 -34.92
C LYS A 52 -22.19 41.60 -34.55
N ASN A 53 -23.01 40.62 -34.93
CA ASN A 53 -22.82 39.20 -34.60
C ASN A 53 -23.06 38.33 -35.84
N PRO A 54 -22.27 38.46 -36.92
CA PRO A 54 -22.51 37.71 -38.15
C PRO A 54 -22.25 36.22 -37.91
N SER A 55 -23.10 35.38 -38.47
CA SER A 55 -23.00 33.92 -38.47
C SER A 55 -22.99 33.23 -37.10
N ARG A 56 -23.23 33.95 -35.99
CA ARG A 56 -23.28 33.37 -34.64
C ARG A 56 -24.62 32.67 -34.39
N LEU A 57 -24.58 31.48 -33.79
CA LEU A 57 -25.76 30.67 -33.51
C LEU A 57 -26.45 31.06 -32.19
N PHE A 58 -27.77 31.18 -32.21
CA PHE A 58 -28.59 31.47 -31.03
C PHE A 58 -29.87 30.64 -31.01
N TYR A 59 -30.40 30.41 -29.81
CA TYR A 59 -31.71 29.81 -29.59
C TYR A 59 -32.73 30.89 -29.29
N ASN A 60 -33.92 30.80 -29.90
CA ASN A 60 -35.04 31.66 -29.54
C ASN A 60 -36.39 30.94 -29.65
N CYS A 61 -37.45 31.60 -29.20
CA CYS A 61 -38.81 31.06 -29.28
C CYS A 61 -39.20 30.69 -30.74
N PRO A 62 -39.83 29.51 -30.98
CA PRO A 62 -40.22 29.07 -32.31
C PRO A 62 -41.44 29.83 -32.87
N MET A 63 -42.18 30.57 -32.04
CA MET A 63 -43.34 31.36 -32.47
C MET A 63 -42.92 32.53 -33.38
N ARG A 64 -43.90 33.08 -34.11
CA ARG A 64 -43.73 34.30 -34.92
C ARG A 64 -43.42 35.49 -34.02
N ILE A 65 -42.79 36.53 -34.59
CA ILE A 65 -42.32 37.72 -33.86
C ILE A 65 -43.43 38.35 -33.00
N ASP A 66 -44.66 38.37 -33.49
CA ASP A 66 -45.80 38.98 -32.78
C ASP A 66 -46.30 38.16 -31.57
N SER A 67 -45.88 36.90 -31.44
CA SER A 67 -46.33 35.98 -30.40
C SER A 67 -45.17 35.30 -29.66
N GLN A 68 -43.92 35.71 -29.91
CA GLN A 68 -42.77 35.13 -29.24
C GLN A 68 -42.69 35.60 -27.78
N CYS A 69 -42.29 34.71 -26.87
CA CYS A 69 -42.14 35.04 -25.45
C CYS A 69 -40.86 35.82 -25.11
N GLY A 70 -40.04 36.17 -26.09
CA GLY A 70 -38.79 36.92 -25.88
C GLY A 70 -37.57 36.09 -25.44
N TYR A 71 -37.68 34.77 -25.31
CA TYR A 71 -36.53 33.90 -25.02
C TYR A 71 -35.41 34.03 -26.06
N PHE A 72 -34.18 34.21 -25.59
CA PHE A 72 -32.97 34.35 -26.40
C PHE A 72 -31.73 33.90 -25.61
N GLU A 73 -30.93 32.99 -26.16
CA GLU A 73 -29.63 32.61 -25.61
C GLU A 73 -28.63 32.26 -26.72
N TRP A 74 -27.34 32.55 -26.51
CA TRP A 74 -26.29 32.17 -27.46
C TRP A 74 -25.86 30.71 -27.28
N ALA A 75 -25.69 29.99 -28.39
CA ALA A 75 -25.42 28.55 -28.35
C ALA A 75 -24.02 28.20 -27.79
N ASP A 76 -23.02 29.04 -28.05
CA ASP A 76 -21.64 28.88 -27.58
C ASP A 76 -21.50 29.12 -26.06
N GLU A 77 -22.25 30.08 -25.51
CA GLU A 77 -22.27 30.38 -24.07
C GLU A 77 -22.84 29.21 -23.26
N LEU A 78 -23.84 28.50 -23.78
CA LEU A 78 -24.39 27.30 -23.17
C LEU A 78 -23.36 26.16 -23.10
N GLY A 79 -22.60 25.96 -24.19
CA GLY A 79 -21.52 24.97 -24.23
C GLY A 79 -20.42 25.29 -23.22
N GLN A 80 -20.02 26.55 -23.13
CA GLN A 80 -19.03 27.02 -22.15
C GLN A 80 -19.51 26.81 -20.71
N ALA A 81 -20.76 27.19 -20.39
CA ALA A 81 -21.31 27.02 -19.06
C ALA A 81 -21.39 25.55 -18.63
N LYS A 82 -21.81 24.65 -19.53
CA LYS A 82 -21.79 23.20 -19.29
C LYS A 82 -20.38 22.70 -19.04
N HIS A 83 -19.43 23.05 -19.91
CA HIS A 83 -18.04 22.68 -19.78
C HIS A 83 -17.43 23.15 -18.45
N THR A 84 -17.65 24.40 -18.05
CA THR A 84 -17.19 24.93 -16.76
C THR A 84 -17.79 24.17 -15.57
N LYS A 85 -19.08 23.80 -15.62
CA LYS A 85 -19.71 22.99 -14.56
C LYS A 85 -19.06 21.63 -14.45
N GLU A 86 -18.82 20.94 -15.55
CA GLU A 86 -18.15 19.64 -15.55
C GLU A 86 -16.71 19.73 -15.05
N LEU A 87 -15.95 20.74 -15.49
CA LEU A 87 -14.61 20.99 -14.97
C LEU A 87 -14.60 21.24 -13.46
N ASN A 88 -15.57 21.99 -12.93
CA ASN A 88 -15.68 22.23 -11.49
C ASN A 88 -16.02 20.95 -10.72
N LYS A 89 -16.89 20.08 -11.27
CA LYS A 89 -17.16 18.75 -10.68
C LYS A 89 -15.91 17.89 -10.64
N ILE A 90 -15.17 17.82 -11.75
CA ILE A 90 -13.91 17.07 -11.84
C ILE A 90 -12.91 17.62 -10.83
N ARG A 91 -12.71 18.94 -10.78
CA ARG A 91 -11.81 19.60 -9.83
C ARG A 91 -12.17 19.26 -8.39
N LEU A 92 -13.45 19.33 -8.02
CA LEU A 92 -13.91 18.99 -6.68
C LEU A 92 -13.59 17.53 -6.33
N ARG A 93 -13.85 16.60 -7.26
CA ARG A 93 -13.50 15.18 -7.07
C ARG A 93 -12.00 14.97 -6.92
N CYS A 94 -11.18 15.64 -7.73
CA CYS A 94 -9.72 15.57 -7.60
C CYS A 94 -9.24 16.03 -6.23
N THR A 95 -9.76 17.15 -5.71
CA THR A 95 -9.42 17.64 -4.37
C THR A 95 -9.80 16.62 -3.29
N GLN A 96 -11.02 16.08 -3.33
CA GLN A 96 -11.46 15.06 -2.37
C GLN A 96 -10.62 13.78 -2.42
N LEU A 97 -10.21 13.35 -3.62
CA LEU A 97 -9.34 12.18 -3.77
C LEU A 97 -7.94 12.45 -3.25
N GLN A 98 -7.40 13.65 -3.47
CA GLN A 98 -6.10 14.05 -2.93
C GLN A 98 -6.10 14.06 -1.40
N GLU A 99 -7.16 14.57 -0.77
CA GLU A 99 -7.33 14.54 0.69
C GLU A 99 -7.36 13.10 1.21
N ARG A 100 -8.20 12.24 0.60
CA ARG A 100 -8.25 10.81 0.97
C ARG A 100 -6.91 10.10 0.81
N LEU A 101 -6.16 10.39 -0.26
CA LEU A 101 -4.82 9.83 -0.43
C LEU A 101 -3.87 10.31 0.67
N GLY A 102 -3.99 11.57 1.09
CA GLY A 102 -3.27 12.12 2.24
C GLY A 102 -3.59 11.37 3.54
N ASP A 103 -4.88 11.15 3.82
CA ASP A 103 -5.33 10.44 5.02
C ASP A 103 -4.82 8.99 5.06
N ILE A 104 -4.95 8.27 3.93
CA ILE A 104 -4.46 6.90 3.80
C ILE A 104 -2.94 6.85 4.01
N GLN A 105 -2.22 7.80 3.42
CA GLN A 105 -0.78 7.90 3.55
C GLN A 105 -0.37 8.13 5.00
N GLN A 106 -1.04 9.06 5.70
CA GLN A 106 -0.82 9.34 7.10
C GLN A 106 -1.13 8.13 7.98
N GLN A 107 -2.23 7.42 7.72
CA GLN A 107 -2.58 6.22 8.46
C GLN A 107 -1.50 5.15 8.34
N ARG A 108 -1.02 4.89 7.11
CA ARG A 108 0.10 3.96 6.87
C ARG A 108 1.35 4.35 7.63
N ASP A 109 1.63 5.65 7.73
CA ASP A 109 2.80 6.16 8.46
C ASP A 109 2.65 5.96 9.98
N ASN A 110 1.45 6.21 10.51
CA ASN A 110 1.12 5.94 11.91
C ASN A 110 1.26 4.45 12.24
N ASP A 111 0.70 3.57 11.41
CA ASP A 111 0.75 2.12 11.60
C ASP A 111 2.20 1.61 11.55
N ARG A 112 3.02 2.15 10.65
CA ARG A 112 4.45 1.84 10.60
C ARG A 112 5.16 2.23 11.89
N ILE A 113 4.86 3.40 12.46
CA ILE A 113 5.45 3.86 13.73
C ILE A 113 5.04 2.93 14.87
N VAL A 114 3.76 2.53 14.92
CA VAL A 114 3.26 1.59 15.93
C VAL A 114 3.97 0.25 15.82
N TRP A 115 4.01 -0.31 14.61
CA TRP A 115 4.68 -1.57 14.33
C TRP A 115 6.16 -1.55 14.71
N GLN A 116 6.86 -0.46 14.39
CA GLN A 116 8.28 -0.30 14.75
C GLN A 116 8.48 -0.31 16.26
N ARG A 117 7.62 0.37 17.03
CA ARG A 117 7.69 0.40 18.49
C ARG A 117 7.49 -0.99 19.08
N GLU A 118 6.42 -1.68 18.67
CA GLU A 118 6.11 -3.03 19.15
C GLU A 118 7.21 -4.02 18.79
N ARG A 119 7.73 -3.94 17.57
CA ARG A 119 8.88 -4.74 17.14
C ARG A 119 10.09 -4.49 18.05
N SER A 120 10.44 -3.25 18.35
CA SER A 120 11.57 -2.94 19.23
C SER A 120 11.35 -3.49 20.64
N GLU A 121 10.15 -3.37 21.19
CA GLU A 121 9.82 -3.92 22.51
C GLU A 121 9.96 -5.44 22.54
N LEU A 122 9.41 -6.14 21.54
CA LEU A 122 9.54 -7.59 21.41
C LEU A 122 10.99 -8.03 21.22
N MET A 123 11.78 -7.28 20.44
CA MET A 123 13.21 -7.54 20.28
C MET A 123 13.94 -7.44 21.62
N THR A 124 13.67 -6.41 22.43
CA THR A 124 14.26 -6.30 23.77
C THR A 124 13.89 -7.48 24.65
N LYS A 125 12.60 -7.86 24.70
CA LYS A 125 12.13 -9.03 25.47
C LYS A 125 12.83 -10.32 25.03
N LEU A 126 12.99 -10.51 23.72
CA LEU A 126 13.68 -11.66 23.15
C LEU A 126 15.14 -11.71 23.61
N TYR A 127 15.86 -10.59 23.55
CA TYR A 127 17.25 -10.53 24.02
C TYR A 127 17.37 -10.81 25.52
N THR A 128 16.42 -10.35 26.33
CA THR A 128 16.39 -10.65 27.78
C THR A 128 16.22 -12.14 28.03
N VAL A 129 15.21 -12.78 27.42
CA VAL A 129 14.98 -14.22 27.58
C VAL A 129 16.15 -15.04 27.05
N GLN A 130 16.75 -14.63 25.93
CA GLN A 130 17.94 -15.27 25.38
C GLN A 130 19.11 -15.23 26.37
N ALA A 131 19.35 -14.08 27.02
CA ALA A 131 20.40 -13.96 28.03
C ALA A 131 20.14 -14.83 29.27
N GLU A 132 18.88 -14.92 29.71
CA GLU A 132 18.49 -15.81 30.82
C GLU A 132 18.72 -17.29 30.46
N LEU A 133 18.37 -17.70 29.24
CA LEU A 133 18.63 -19.05 28.74
C LEU A 133 20.13 -19.37 28.72
N ASP A 134 20.96 -18.43 28.25
CA ASP A 134 22.41 -18.61 28.20
C ASP A 134 23.02 -18.71 29.62
N ASP A 135 22.53 -17.91 30.57
CA ASP A 135 22.94 -17.99 31.98
C ASP A 135 22.57 -19.34 32.61
N ILE A 136 21.33 -19.81 32.41
CA ILE A 136 20.89 -21.14 32.88
C ILE A 136 21.74 -22.25 32.26
N LYS A 137 21.99 -22.19 30.94
CA LYS A 137 22.83 -23.16 30.24
C LYS A 137 24.25 -23.20 30.81
N ASN A 138 24.83 -22.05 31.10
CA ASN A 138 26.15 -21.96 31.73
C ASN A 138 26.15 -22.54 33.15
N LYS A 139 25.11 -22.26 33.95
CA LYS A 139 24.95 -22.84 35.29
C LYS A 139 24.85 -24.37 35.25
N ILE A 140 24.05 -24.92 34.35
CA ILE A 140 23.93 -26.37 34.16
C ILE A 140 25.29 -26.99 33.79
N LYS A 141 26.03 -26.35 32.87
CA LYS A 141 27.37 -26.79 32.48
C LYS A 141 28.32 -26.83 33.67
N MET A 142 28.35 -25.77 34.49
CA MET A 142 29.20 -25.70 35.69
C MET A 142 28.88 -26.79 36.71
N VAL A 143 27.59 -27.05 36.99
CA VAL A 143 27.17 -28.13 37.90
C VAL A 143 27.63 -29.48 37.37
N ASN A 144 27.36 -29.77 36.09
CA ASN A 144 27.76 -31.01 35.46
C ASN A 144 29.29 -31.22 35.45
N GLU A 145 30.09 -30.16 35.29
CA GLU A 145 31.55 -30.23 35.39
C GLU A 145 32.04 -30.44 36.84
N SER A 146 31.34 -29.89 37.83
CA SER A 146 31.67 -30.09 39.25
C SER A 146 31.37 -31.49 39.77
N ASP A 147 30.33 -32.14 39.24
CA ASP A 147 29.96 -33.53 39.56
C ASP A 147 30.91 -34.57 38.96
N LEU A 148 31.76 -34.16 38.01
CA LEU A 148 32.80 -34.99 37.38
C LEU A 148 34.14 -34.99 38.13
N MET A 149 34.19 -34.51 39.37
CA MET A 149 35.38 -34.57 40.22
C MET A 149 35.94 -36.01 40.31
N PRO A 150 37.22 -36.27 39.95
CA PRO A 150 37.80 -37.60 40.03
C PRO A 150 37.99 -38.02 41.50
N PRO A 151 37.95 -39.33 41.83
CA PRO A 151 38.14 -39.80 43.20
C PRO A 151 39.45 -39.31 43.82
N LEU A 152 39.39 -38.84 45.08
CA LEU A 152 40.52 -38.27 45.84
C LEU A 152 41.73 -39.22 45.99
N ASP A 153 41.52 -40.51 45.75
CA ASP A 153 42.52 -41.56 45.97
C ASP A 153 43.76 -41.45 45.07
N LYS A 154 43.72 -40.61 44.02
CA LYS A 154 44.85 -40.39 43.09
C LYS A 154 45.76 -39.20 43.42
N LEU A 155 45.43 -38.36 44.40
CA LEU A 155 46.27 -37.23 44.81
C LEU A 155 47.22 -37.55 45.98
N SER A 156 47.12 -38.75 46.57
CA SER A 156 47.94 -39.16 47.73
C SER A 156 49.03 -40.20 47.40
N SER A 157 49.40 -40.41 46.13
CA SER A 157 50.36 -41.48 45.74
C SER A 157 51.65 -40.98 45.06
N THR A 158 52.09 -39.75 45.31
CA THR A 158 53.47 -39.32 45.01
C THR A 158 54.13 -38.72 46.24
N VAL A 159 54.18 -39.51 47.31
CA VAL A 159 55.24 -39.42 48.32
C VAL A 159 55.84 -40.81 48.37
N ALA A 160 56.70 -41.11 47.39
CA ALA A 160 57.60 -42.25 47.46
C ALA A 160 58.99 -41.66 47.20
N ASP A 161 59.77 -41.68 48.28
CA ASP A 161 61.19 -41.47 48.34
C ASP A 161 61.90 -42.13 47.15
N ASP A 162 62.73 -41.38 46.44
CA ASP A 162 63.89 -41.97 45.77
C ASP A 162 65.02 -40.94 45.80
N GLU A 163 65.95 -41.19 46.73
CA GLU A 163 67.28 -40.62 46.78
C GLU A 163 67.98 -40.79 45.43
N ARG A 164 68.44 -39.68 44.83
CA ARG A 164 69.72 -39.69 44.12
C ARG A 164 70.32 -38.30 44.03
N ASP A 165 71.23 -38.08 44.96
CA ASP A 165 72.09 -36.92 45.13
C ASP A 165 73.24 -37.02 44.11
N ASP A 166 73.10 -36.36 42.95
CA ASP A 166 74.20 -36.18 41.98
C ASP A 166 74.47 -34.68 41.81
N ALA A 167 75.34 -34.17 42.68
CA ALA A 167 75.90 -32.83 42.61
C ALA A 167 76.68 -32.62 41.30
N LYS A 168 76.14 -31.80 40.38
CA LYS A 168 76.92 -31.22 39.29
C LYS A 168 77.62 -29.94 39.77
N VAL A 169 78.90 -30.11 40.10
CA VAL A 169 79.86 -29.01 40.30
C VAL A 169 80.00 -28.25 38.98
N ILE A 170 79.56 -26.99 38.96
CA ILE A 170 79.83 -26.06 37.86
C ILE A 170 81.11 -25.30 38.24
N TYR A 171 82.19 -25.55 37.51
CA TYR A 171 83.44 -24.81 37.66
C TYR A 171 83.26 -23.41 37.06
N ALA A 172 83.45 -22.37 37.88
CA ALA A 172 83.66 -21.01 37.40
C ALA A 172 85.15 -20.84 37.09
N THR A 173 85.48 -20.52 35.83
CA THR A 173 86.78 -19.98 35.46
C THR A 173 86.60 -18.53 35.02
N ASN A 174 87.37 -17.66 35.68
CA ASN A 174 87.54 -16.23 35.44
C ASN A 174 87.71 -15.83 33.97
#